data_AF-A0A352JI81-F1
#
_entry.id   AF-A0A352JI81-F1
#
_cell.length_a   1.000
_cell.length_b   1.000
_cell.length_c   1.000
_cell.angle_alpha   90.00
_cell.angle_beta   90.00
_cell.angle_gamma   90.00
#
_symmetry.space_group_name_H-M   'P 1'
#
loop_
_entity.id
_entity.type
_entity.pdbx_description
1 polymer ?
#
loop_
_entity_poly.entity_id
_entity_poly.type
_entity_poly.pdbx_seq_one_letter_code
_entity_poly.pdbx_strand_id
1 'polypeptide(L)'
;MHYIFSPATQALLNSGHLTQVISKSGHLLPLARDIATGRFAEIAMGVGSSCCNPLAIPVQVAMGGLQMYQTHKGFTAVLGGITQIQQTLGVLQATTALIGMGTITNVAISAASLHQILKLREDVRQMRVEIKDGFFDLKKALKDQGTEILNHIDEVAADIKFEQHRVVLIHAYSQFLAATKLIQNSLACETYIRDQGLASARHMLSVALADYRNPQLLSETSALGKLRRMECAWAIEQTIIMTYQIQKQSGAVNQGLQSLQATIRQDIIDVSNAVQSQEEIDLLYPEISRICTQDLAVLSSWQEQSEWIQSLPASDLKLLESSELNPVPQEMTSALRNFEVPEQKIYEELKPKSHFESLRDQLKLMASPELRSKYEYEVVEKAQASGHKALKADVVKQSSDVAIANLYHYFQEA
;
A
#
# COMPACT_ATOMS: atom_id res chain seq x y z
N MET A 1 12.65 11.81 -3.49
CA MET A 1 12.89 11.34 -2.11
C MET A 1 11.55 10.94 -1.53
N HIS A 2 11.39 9.67 -1.14
CA HIS A 2 10.15 9.15 -0.55
C HIS A 2 10.10 9.36 0.97
N TYR A 3 10.93 10.25 1.50
CA TYR A 3 10.95 10.64 2.90
C TYR A 3 11.48 12.07 3.05
N ILE A 4 11.09 12.75 4.13
CA ILE A 4 11.47 14.12 4.45
C ILE A 4 12.07 14.19 5.85
N PHE A 5 13.21 14.86 5.96
CA PHE A 5 13.76 15.30 7.25
C PHE A 5 13.15 16.64 7.65
N SER A 6 13.18 16.96 8.95
CA SER A 6 12.83 18.27 9.46
C SER A 6 13.75 19.34 8.85
N PRO A 7 13.28 20.61 8.72
CA PRO A 7 14.11 21.68 8.19
C PRO A 7 15.43 21.87 8.93
N ALA A 8 15.43 21.63 10.25
CA ALA A 8 16.62 21.69 11.08
C ALA A 8 17.62 20.59 10.71
N THR A 9 17.16 19.34 10.61
CA THR A 9 18.00 18.21 10.19
C THR A 9 18.48 18.36 8.75
N GLN A 10 17.63 18.85 7.85
CA GLN A 10 18.01 19.11 6.46
C GLN A 10 19.10 20.19 6.36
N ALA A 11 19.01 21.26 7.16
CA ALA A 11 20.06 22.28 7.22
C ALA A 11 21.38 21.71 7.76
N LEU A 12 21.32 20.80 8.74
CA LEU A 12 22.50 20.14 9.31
C LEU A 12 23.11 19.09 8.38
N LEU A 13 22.30 18.40 7.57
CA LEU A 13 22.76 17.53 6.48
C LEU A 13 23.47 18.36 5.40
N ASN A 14 22.87 19.47 4.97
CA ASN A 14 23.43 20.33 3.93
C ASN A 14 24.74 21.03 4.37
N SER A 15 24.88 21.32 5.66
CA SER A 15 26.11 21.91 6.24
C SER A 15 27.17 20.85 6.61
N GLY A 16 26.88 19.56 6.44
CA GLY A 16 27.82 18.48 6.72
C GLY A 16 28.07 18.20 8.20
N HIS A 17 27.19 18.67 9.10
CA HIS A 17 27.22 18.32 10.52
C HIS A 17 26.54 16.98 10.81
N LEU A 18 25.54 16.63 10.00
CA LEU A 18 24.93 15.31 9.96
C LEU A 18 25.30 14.61 8.65
N THR A 19 25.38 13.29 8.68
CA THR A 19 25.42 12.43 7.50
C THR A 19 24.17 11.56 7.45
N GLN A 20 23.68 11.30 6.25
CA GLN A 20 22.65 10.29 6.06
C GLN A 20 23.28 8.90 6.17
N VAL A 21 22.57 7.98 6.81
CA VAL A 21 23.01 6.59 6.95
C VAL A 21 22.87 5.88 5.60
N ILE A 22 23.87 5.07 5.26
CA ILE A 22 23.89 4.28 4.03
C ILE A 22 23.74 2.79 4.41
N SER A 23 22.85 2.08 3.73
CA SER A 23 22.68 0.65 3.86
C SER A 23 23.90 -0.11 3.32
N LYS A 24 23.97 -1.43 3.56
CA LYS A 24 25.03 -2.26 2.98
C LYS A 24 25.04 -2.28 1.45
N SER A 25 23.86 -2.11 0.83
CA SER A 25 23.71 -2.06 -0.63
C SER A 25 24.03 -0.68 -1.22
N GLY A 26 24.38 0.31 -0.40
CA GLY A 26 24.68 1.66 -0.87
C GLY A 26 23.46 2.59 -0.94
N HIS A 27 22.29 2.16 -0.46
CA HIS A 27 21.08 2.97 -0.47
C HIS A 27 21.01 3.91 0.73
N LEU A 28 20.48 5.12 0.51
CA LEU A 28 20.30 6.12 1.55
C LEU A 28 19.10 5.76 2.44
N LEU A 29 19.38 5.44 3.70
CA LEU A 29 18.35 5.14 4.70
C LEU A 29 17.75 6.44 5.25
N PRO A 30 16.48 6.42 5.70
CA PRO A 30 15.81 7.59 6.27
C PRO A 30 16.33 7.93 7.69
N LEU A 31 17.64 7.85 7.94
CA LEU A 31 18.27 8.17 9.23
C LEU A 31 19.39 9.19 9.04
N ALA A 32 19.43 10.18 9.92
CA ALA A 32 20.51 11.13 10.04
C ALA A 32 21.36 10.82 11.29
N ARG A 33 22.68 10.83 11.10
CA ARG A 33 23.68 10.57 12.15
C ARG A 33 24.59 11.77 12.30
N ASP A 34 24.83 12.17 13.53
CA ASP A 34 25.79 13.20 13.87
C ASP A 34 27.21 12.67 13.72
N ILE A 35 28.03 13.40 12.95
CA ILE A 35 29.38 12.97 12.60
C ILE A 35 30.34 13.07 13.79
N ALA A 36 30.14 14.05 14.69
CA ALA A 36 31.04 14.32 15.81
C ALA A 36 30.80 13.37 16.98
N THR A 37 29.54 13.06 17.27
CA THR A 37 29.12 12.24 18.42
C THR A 37 28.77 10.81 18.05
N GLY A 38 28.58 10.54 16.76
CA GLY A 38 28.09 9.26 16.27
C GLY A 38 26.64 8.97 16.64
N ARG A 39 25.93 9.89 17.31
CA ARG A 39 24.53 9.74 17.75
C ARG A 39 23.57 9.88 16.59
N PHE A 40 22.45 9.19 16.69
CA PHE A 40 21.38 9.33 15.72
C PHE A 40 20.56 10.57 16.07
N ALA A 41 20.39 11.47 15.11
CA ALA A 41 19.78 12.78 15.32
C ALA A 41 18.30 12.78 14.97
N GLU A 42 17.94 12.14 13.85
CA GLU A 42 16.57 12.12 13.35
C GLU A 42 16.34 10.92 12.41
N ILE A 43 15.07 10.50 12.34
CA ILE A 43 14.56 9.61 11.29
C ILE A 43 13.62 10.43 10.41
N ALA A 44 13.83 10.39 9.09
CA ALA A 44 12.93 11.03 8.14
C ALA A 44 11.54 10.37 8.13
N MET A 45 10.49 11.16 7.93
CA MET A 45 9.15 10.62 7.70
C MET A 45 8.97 10.21 6.25
N GLY A 46 8.36 9.05 6.00
CA GLY A 46 7.91 8.68 4.65
C GLY A 46 6.99 9.74 4.03
N VAL A 47 7.25 10.11 2.78
CA VAL A 47 6.38 10.96 1.95
C VAL A 47 5.39 10.03 1.26
N GLY A 48 4.28 9.74 1.92
CA GLY A 48 3.16 8.98 1.38
C GLY A 48 1.94 9.88 1.19
N SER A 49 1.83 10.55 0.06
CA SER A 49 0.65 11.37 -0.28
C SER A 49 -0.57 10.54 -0.74
N SER A 50 -1.03 9.60 0.08
CA SER A 50 -2.45 9.24 0.13
C SER A 50 -2.73 8.53 1.45
N CYS A 51 -3.53 9.16 2.29
CA CYS A 51 -3.92 8.68 3.63
C CYS A 51 -4.79 7.40 3.63
N CYS A 52 -5.00 6.81 2.46
CA CYS A 52 -5.76 5.57 2.27
C CYS A 52 -4.89 4.42 1.76
N ASN A 53 -3.56 4.61 1.68
CA ASN A 53 -2.65 3.54 1.33
C ASN A 53 -2.09 2.88 2.59
N PRO A 54 -2.44 1.61 2.88
CA PRO A 54 -1.93 0.93 4.05
C PRO A 54 -0.41 0.71 3.98
N LEU A 55 0.20 0.80 2.80
CA LEU A 55 1.63 0.56 2.55
C LEU A 55 2.54 1.76 2.85
N ALA A 56 1.97 2.95 3.15
CA ALA A 56 2.73 4.16 3.50
C ALA A 56 3.07 4.26 5.01
N ILE A 57 2.47 3.41 5.83
CA ILE A 57 2.58 3.35 7.31
C ILE A 57 3.89 2.70 7.85
N PRO A 58 4.59 1.79 7.13
CA PRO A 58 5.78 1.06 7.60
C PRO A 58 6.89 1.85 8.29
N VAL A 59 7.28 3.01 7.76
CA VAL A 59 8.52 3.71 8.18
C VAL A 59 8.42 4.18 9.65
N GLN A 60 7.23 4.63 10.08
CA GLN A 60 7.01 5.13 11.44
C GLN A 60 6.91 3.99 12.46
N VAL A 61 6.36 2.85 12.05
CA VAL A 61 6.14 1.68 12.92
C VAL A 61 7.38 0.82 13.07
N ALA A 62 8.13 0.61 11.98
CA ALA A 62 9.40 -0.12 11.97
C ALA A 62 10.36 0.39 13.06
N MET A 63 10.35 1.70 13.27
CA MET A 63 11.22 2.39 14.21
C MET A 63 10.66 2.48 15.63
N GLY A 64 9.33 2.62 15.79
CA GLY A 64 8.69 2.53 17.10
C GLY A 64 8.95 1.19 17.80
N GLY A 65 8.95 0.08 17.05
CA GLY A 65 9.25 -1.27 17.55
C GLY A 65 10.66 -1.45 18.13
N LEU A 66 11.65 -0.66 17.67
CA LEU A 66 13.02 -0.72 18.19
C LEU A 66 13.16 0.01 19.54
N GLN A 67 12.38 1.06 19.76
CA GLN A 67 12.42 1.91 20.97
C GLN A 67 11.44 1.49 22.07
N MET A 68 10.66 0.43 21.82
CA MET A 68 9.60 -0.08 22.72
C MET A 68 10.09 -0.58 24.08
N TYR A 69 11.39 -0.84 24.28
CA TYR A 69 11.84 -1.36 25.58
C TYR A 69 12.05 -0.26 26.64
N GLN A 70 12.09 1.03 26.25
CA GLN A 70 12.47 2.10 27.18
C GLN A 70 11.66 3.40 27.07
N THR A 71 10.99 3.69 25.95
CA THR A 71 10.34 5.01 25.77
C THR A 71 8.85 4.90 25.46
N HIS A 72 8.04 5.69 26.16
CA HIS A 72 6.62 5.88 25.88
C HIS A 72 6.36 6.26 24.41
N LYS A 73 7.33 6.97 23.79
CA LYS A 73 7.28 7.46 22.41
C LYS A 73 7.27 6.33 21.36
N GLY A 74 8.07 5.27 21.53
CA GLY A 74 8.09 4.12 20.63
C GLY A 74 6.75 3.36 20.62
N PHE A 75 6.12 3.25 21.79
CA PHE A 75 4.77 2.70 21.92
C PHE A 75 3.73 3.57 21.22
N THR A 76 3.73 4.89 21.42
CA THR A 76 2.78 5.81 20.78
C THR A 76 2.88 5.77 19.25
N ALA A 77 4.09 5.64 18.68
CA ALA A 77 4.28 5.55 17.23
C ALA A 77 3.67 4.27 16.63
N VAL A 78 3.88 3.11 17.28
CA VAL A 78 3.28 1.85 16.82
C VAL A 78 1.75 1.86 16.98
N LEU A 79 1.25 2.39 18.10
CA LEU A 79 -0.20 2.53 18.33
C LEU A 79 -0.84 3.46 17.28
N GLY A 80 -0.21 4.60 16.98
CA GLY A 80 -0.63 5.52 15.93
C GLY A 80 -0.67 4.86 14.55
N GLY A 81 0.36 4.09 14.20
CA GLY A 81 0.39 3.32 12.97
C GLY A 81 -0.72 2.27 12.88
N ILE A 82 -0.96 1.50 13.95
CA ILE A 82 -2.07 0.52 14.01
C ILE A 82 -3.42 1.22 13.83
N THR A 83 -3.64 2.37 14.49
CA THR A 83 -4.88 3.13 14.34
C THR A 83 -5.06 3.66 12.92
N GLN A 84 -3.99 4.08 12.25
CA GLN A 84 -4.05 4.49 10.86
C GLN A 84 -4.36 3.32 9.91
N ILE A 85 -3.81 2.13 10.18
CA ILE A 85 -4.17 0.89 9.44
C ILE A 85 -5.65 0.58 9.66
N GLN A 86 -6.16 0.68 10.89
CA GLN A 86 -7.59 0.46 11.18
C GLN A 86 -8.50 1.41 10.40
N GLN A 87 -8.19 2.71 10.39
CA GLN A 87 -8.96 3.70 9.64
C GLN A 87 -8.93 3.41 8.12
N THR A 88 -7.76 3.07 7.60
CA THR A 88 -7.58 2.73 6.18
C THR A 88 -8.38 1.49 5.80
N LEU A 89 -8.30 0.43 6.61
CA LEU A 89 -9.00 -0.82 6.35
C LEU A 89 -10.52 -0.65 6.43
N GLY A 90 -11.03 0.17 7.36
CA GLY A 90 -12.44 0.54 7.42
C GLY A 90 -12.92 1.27 6.15
N VAL A 91 -12.12 2.21 5.63
CA VAL A 91 -12.41 2.89 4.35
C VAL A 91 -12.38 1.91 3.16
N LEU A 92 -11.40 1.01 3.12
CA LEU A 92 -11.24 0.04 2.04
C LEU A 92 -12.37 -1.00 2.01
N GLN A 93 -12.78 -1.50 3.17
CA GLN A 93 -13.90 -2.42 3.28
C GLN A 93 -15.22 -1.77 2.92
N ALA A 94 -15.45 -0.55 3.39
CA ALA A 94 -16.59 0.26 2.97
C ALA A 94 -16.60 0.41 1.43
N THR A 95 -15.48 0.77 0.84
CA THR A 95 -15.37 0.94 -0.62
C THR A 95 -15.61 -0.38 -1.37
N THR A 96 -15.10 -1.49 -0.85
CA THR A 96 -15.33 -2.85 -1.40
C THR A 96 -16.81 -3.21 -1.41
N ALA A 97 -17.52 -2.90 -0.32
CA ALA A 97 -18.95 -3.13 -0.21
C ALA A 97 -19.76 -2.33 -1.24
N LEU A 98 -19.39 -1.05 -1.45
CA LEU A 98 -20.03 -0.20 -2.47
C LEU A 98 -19.82 -0.75 -3.88
N ILE A 99 -18.58 -1.11 -4.21
CA ILE A 99 -18.24 -1.60 -5.56
C ILE A 99 -18.87 -2.96 -5.83
N GLY A 100 -18.93 -3.84 -4.82
CA GLY A 100 -19.57 -5.15 -4.93
C GLY A 100 -21.07 -5.10 -5.22
N MET A 101 -21.72 -3.94 -5.05
CA MET A 101 -23.11 -3.75 -5.46
C MET A 101 -23.26 -3.45 -6.94
N GLY A 102 -22.33 -2.73 -7.57
CA GLY A 102 -22.46 -2.29 -8.95
C GLY A 102 -22.26 -3.37 -10.03
N THR A 103 -21.95 -4.62 -9.66
CA THR A 103 -21.61 -5.70 -10.60
C THR A 103 -22.74 -6.70 -10.84
N ILE A 104 -23.90 -6.55 -10.21
CA ILE A 104 -25.07 -7.32 -10.61
C ILE A 104 -25.58 -6.71 -11.92
N THR A 105 -25.23 -7.38 -13.03
CA THR A 105 -25.44 -7.02 -14.45
C THR A 105 -24.49 -5.95 -15.00
N ASN A 106 -23.44 -6.36 -15.72
CA ASN A 106 -22.71 -5.71 -16.86
C ASN A 106 -22.58 -4.17 -16.98
N VAL A 107 -22.93 -3.36 -15.98
CA VAL A 107 -22.82 -1.92 -16.01
C VAL A 107 -21.40 -1.57 -15.61
N ALA A 108 -20.61 -1.16 -16.60
CA ALA A 108 -19.29 -0.59 -16.37
C ALA A 108 -19.38 0.53 -15.32
N ILE A 109 -18.37 0.63 -14.45
CA ILE A 109 -18.24 1.74 -13.50
C ILE A 109 -18.16 3.03 -14.32
N SER A 110 -19.25 3.80 -14.38
CA SER A 110 -19.28 5.08 -15.11
C SER A 110 -18.53 6.19 -14.36
N ALA A 111 -18.22 7.29 -15.05
CA ALA A 111 -17.60 8.46 -14.42
C ALA A 111 -18.41 9.03 -13.24
N ALA A 112 -19.74 8.86 -13.25
CA ALA A 112 -20.62 9.28 -12.15
C ALA A 112 -20.43 8.40 -10.90
N SER A 113 -20.29 7.07 -11.06
CA SER A 113 -20.02 6.18 -9.94
C SER A 113 -18.59 6.31 -9.41
N LEU A 114 -17.62 6.70 -10.24
CA LEU A 114 -16.28 7.10 -9.79
C LEU A 114 -16.33 8.28 -8.82
N HIS A 115 -16.99 9.37 -9.21
CA HIS A 115 -17.08 10.56 -8.36
C HIS A 115 -17.73 10.21 -7.00
N GLN A 116 -18.70 9.31 -7.01
CA GLN A 116 -19.35 8.81 -5.80
C GLN A 116 -18.42 7.97 -4.92
N ILE A 117 -17.62 7.06 -5.50
CA ILE A 117 -16.61 6.28 -4.78
C ILE A 117 -15.58 7.21 -4.12
N LEU A 118 -15.09 8.22 -4.85
CA LEU A 118 -14.10 9.17 -4.33
C LEU A 118 -14.68 10.07 -3.24
N LYS A 119 -15.90 10.57 -3.43
CA LYS A 119 -16.60 11.38 -2.41
C LYS A 119 -16.86 10.58 -1.15
N LEU A 120 -17.36 9.34 -1.28
CA LEU A 120 -17.61 8.47 -0.14
C LEU A 120 -16.31 8.14 0.60
N ARG A 121 -15.23 7.81 -0.12
CA ARG A 121 -13.90 7.59 0.47
C ARG A 121 -13.49 8.78 1.34
N GLU A 122 -13.71 10.01 0.86
CA GLU A 122 -13.41 11.23 1.62
C GLU A 122 -14.38 11.46 2.79
N ASP A 123 -15.67 11.19 2.63
CA ASP A 123 -16.66 11.32 3.70
C ASP A 123 -16.43 10.31 4.84
N VAL A 124 -16.07 9.06 4.51
CA VAL A 124 -15.67 8.03 5.49
C VAL A 124 -14.36 8.43 6.18
N ARG A 125 -13.37 8.92 5.43
CA ARG A 125 -12.10 9.43 5.98
C ARG A 125 -12.32 10.56 6.98
N GLN A 126 -13.22 11.49 6.68
CA GLN A 126 -13.53 12.61 7.57
C GLN A 126 -14.45 12.24 8.74
N MET A 127 -14.75 10.93 8.92
CA MET A 127 -15.69 10.41 9.91
C MET A 127 -17.08 11.06 9.82
N ARG A 128 -17.44 11.58 8.64
CA ARG A 128 -18.77 12.16 8.38
C ARG A 128 -19.83 11.07 8.23
N VAL A 129 -19.40 9.82 8.05
CA VAL A 129 -20.23 8.63 7.97
C VAL A 129 -19.85 7.69 9.11
N GLU A 130 -20.85 7.22 9.85
CA GLU A 130 -20.67 6.28 10.95
C GLU A 130 -20.40 4.87 10.37
N ILE A 131 -19.23 4.31 10.67
CA ILE A 131 -18.87 2.92 10.30
C ILE A 131 -19.32 2.01 11.44
N LYS A 132 -20.25 1.09 11.16
CA LYS A 132 -20.63 0.00 12.08
C LYS A 132 -20.13 -1.32 11.50
N ASP A 133 -19.32 -2.04 12.28
CA ASP A 133 -18.76 -3.35 11.90
C ASP A 133 -17.98 -3.36 10.57
N GLY A 134 -17.38 -2.22 10.20
CA GLY A 134 -16.61 -2.08 8.95
C GLY A 134 -17.45 -1.79 7.71
N PHE A 135 -18.77 -1.64 7.89
CA PHE A 135 -19.71 -1.24 6.85
C PHE A 135 -20.40 0.07 7.27
N PHE A 136 -20.85 0.84 6.28
CA PHE A 136 -21.66 2.03 6.52
C PHE A 136 -23.09 1.74 6.11
N ASP A 137 -24.04 2.47 6.70
CA ASP A 137 -25.41 2.50 6.19
C ASP A 137 -25.41 3.21 4.85
N LEU A 138 -25.28 2.41 3.80
CA LEU A 138 -25.23 2.81 2.40
C LEU A 138 -26.42 3.66 1.99
N LYS A 139 -27.62 3.31 2.44
CA LYS A 139 -28.83 4.10 2.18
C LYS A 139 -28.75 5.47 2.82
N LYS A 140 -28.26 5.55 4.05
CA LYS A 140 -28.08 6.82 4.75
C LYS A 140 -26.97 7.67 4.13
N ALA A 141 -25.87 7.04 3.68
CA ALA A 141 -24.74 7.73 3.05
C ALA A 141 -25.05 8.22 1.62
N LEU A 142 -25.94 7.52 0.92
CA LEU A 142 -26.34 7.84 -0.46
C LEU A 142 -27.78 8.38 -0.54
N LYS A 143 -28.35 8.84 0.59
CA LYS A 143 -29.74 9.33 0.68
C LYS A 143 -30.06 10.48 -0.28
N ASP A 144 -29.05 11.28 -0.61
CA ASP A 144 -29.16 12.46 -1.49
C ASP A 144 -28.90 12.10 -2.97
N GLN A 145 -28.72 10.80 -3.28
CA GLN A 145 -28.51 10.31 -4.64
C GLN A 145 -29.85 9.93 -5.30
N GLY A 146 -29.82 9.81 -6.63
CA GLY A 146 -30.98 9.44 -7.43
C GLY A 146 -31.61 8.12 -6.97
N THR A 147 -32.93 8.02 -7.10
CA THR A 147 -33.72 6.86 -6.68
C THR A 147 -33.25 5.54 -7.30
N GLU A 148 -32.62 5.58 -8.47
CA GLU A 148 -32.04 4.43 -9.15
C GLU A 148 -30.91 3.76 -8.34
N ILE A 149 -30.03 4.55 -7.71
CA ILE A 149 -28.93 4.02 -6.88
C ILE A 149 -29.49 3.41 -5.59
N LEU A 150 -30.50 4.05 -4.99
CA LEU A 150 -31.14 3.53 -3.78
C LEU A 150 -31.90 2.23 -4.05
N ASN A 151 -32.59 2.12 -5.19
CA ASN A 151 -33.26 0.90 -5.61
C ASN A 151 -32.25 -0.23 -5.90
N HIS A 152 -31.12 0.09 -6.53
CA HIS A 152 -30.08 -0.90 -6.79
C HIS A 152 -29.42 -1.43 -5.50
N ILE A 153 -29.25 -0.57 -4.48
CA ILE A 153 -28.81 -1.00 -3.14
C ILE A 153 -29.81 -1.99 -2.54
N ASP A 154 -31.11 -1.75 -2.72
CA ASP A 154 -32.17 -2.63 -2.24
C ASP A 154 -32.18 -3.98 -2.97
N GLU A 155 -31.96 -3.99 -4.28
CA GLU A 155 -31.86 -5.20 -5.09
C GLU A 155 -30.65 -6.06 -4.71
N VAL A 156 -29.48 -5.43 -4.51
CA VAL A 156 -28.26 -6.16 -4.14
C VAL A 156 -28.31 -6.66 -2.69
N ALA A 157 -28.87 -5.88 -1.76
CA ALA A 157 -29.05 -6.32 -0.38
C ALA A 157 -30.04 -7.50 -0.26
N ALA A 158 -30.89 -7.71 -1.26
CA ALA A 158 -31.75 -8.88 -1.36
C ALA A 158 -31.03 -10.12 -1.94
N ASP A 159 -29.83 -9.97 -2.52
CA ASP A 159 -29.04 -11.09 -3.04
C ASP A 159 -28.37 -11.86 -1.90
N ILE A 160 -28.81 -13.11 -1.72
CA ILE A 160 -28.32 -14.03 -0.69
C ILE A 160 -26.81 -14.27 -0.79
N LYS A 161 -26.23 -14.30 -2.00
CA LYS A 161 -24.79 -14.51 -2.21
C LYS A 161 -23.99 -13.27 -1.80
N PHE A 162 -24.50 -12.08 -2.11
CA PHE A 162 -23.91 -10.83 -1.63
C PHE A 162 -23.94 -10.74 -0.11
N GLU A 163 -25.09 -11.05 0.51
CA GLU A 163 -25.24 -11.08 1.97
C GLU A 163 -24.29 -12.08 2.64
N GLN A 164 -24.14 -13.28 2.08
CA GLN A 164 -23.19 -14.28 2.56
C GLN A 164 -21.75 -13.76 2.50
N HIS A 165 -21.34 -13.16 1.38
CA HIS A 165 -20.02 -12.56 1.26
C HIS A 165 -19.82 -11.41 2.26
N ARG A 166 -20.85 -10.58 2.44
CA ARG A 166 -20.83 -9.47 3.40
C ARG A 166 -20.60 -9.98 4.82
N VAL A 167 -21.32 -11.01 5.24
CA VAL A 167 -21.17 -11.60 6.59
C VAL A 167 -19.75 -12.12 6.83
N VAL A 168 -19.13 -12.78 5.85
CA VAL A 168 -17.74 -13.23 5.98
C VAL A 168 -16.77 -12.06 6.12
N LEU A 169 -16.96 -10.98 5.35
CA LEU A 169 -16.12 -9.78 5.47
C LEU A 169 -16.36 -9.00 6.78
N ILE A 170 -17.59 -8.98 7.31
CA ILE A 170 -17.89 -8.45 8.65
C ILE A 170 -17.10 -9.22 9.71
N HIS A 171 -17.12 -10.55 9.60
CA HIS A 171 -16.37 -11.41 10.51
C HIS A 171 -14.86 -11.14 10.43
N ALA A 172 -14.30 -11.11 9.22
CA ALA A 172 -12.88 -10.82 9.00
C ALA A 172 -12.46 -9.46 9.60
N TYR A 173 -13.26 -8.42 9.38
CA TYR A 173 -13.02 -7.10 9.96
C TYR A 173 -13.08 -7.11 11.48
N SER A 174 -14.05 -7.82 12.05
CA SER A 174 -14.20 -7.95 13.51
C SER A 174 -13.00 -8.66 14.13
N GLN A 175 -12.48 -9.70 13.47
CA GLN A 175 -11.24 -10.38 13.86
C GLN A 175 -10.04 -9.41 13.81
N PHE A 176 -9.93 -8.60 12.76
CA PHE A 176 -8.88 -7.59 12.66
C PHE A 176 -8.98 -6.52 13.76
N LEU A 177 -10.17 -6.00 14.06
CA LEU A 177 -10.39 -5.05 15.16
C LEU A 177 -10.06 -5.67 16.54
N ALA A 178 -10.46 -6.91 16.77
CA ALA A 178 -10.14 -7.63 17.99
C ALA A 178 -8.63 -7.83 18.14
N ALA A 179 -7.96 -8.25 17.06
CA ALA A 179 -6.52 -8.45 17.03
C ALA A 179 -5.75 -7.16 17.32
N THR A 180 -6.13 -6.07 16.68
CA THR A 180 -5.48 -4.77 16.87
C THR A 180 -5.70 -4.25 18.30
N LYS A 181 -6.90 -4.37 18.86
CA LYS A 181 -7.15 -4.07 20.29
C LYS A 181 -6.29 -4.95 21.21
N LEU A 182 -6.14 -6.23 20.89
CA LEU A 182 -5.29 -7.14 21.65
C LEU A 182 -3.81 -6.74 21.58
N ILE A 183 -3.31 -6.34 20.41
CA ILE A 183 -1.95 -5.79 20.26
C ILE A 183 -1.79 -4.56 21.16
N GLN A 184 -2.73 -3.60 21.08
CA GLN A 184 -2.69 -2.38 21.89
C GLN A 184 -2.62 -2.68 23.40
N ASN A 185 -3.45 -3.60 23.88
CA ASN A 185 -3.44 -4.02 25.28
C ASN A 185 -2.15 -4.75 25.65
N SER A 186 -1.67 -5.65 24.79
CA SER A 186 -0.47 -6.47 25.01
C SER A 186 0.78 -5.61 25.13
N LEU A 187 0.84 -4.50 24.40
CA LEU A 187 1.94 -3.55 24.47
C LEU A 187 2.08 -2.89 25.85
N ALA A 188 0.99 -2.78 26.62
CA ALA A 188 1.03 -2.27 28.00
C ALA A 188 1.44 -3.34 29.03
N CYS A 189 1.66 -4.59 28.61
CA CYS A 189 1.98 -5.71 29.50
C CYS A 189 3.49 -6.01 29.56
N GLU A 190 3.88 -6.81 30.57
CA GLU A 190 5.21 -7.40 30.68
C GLU A 190 5.54 -8.31 29.49
N THR A 191 6.84 -8.52 29.23
CA THR A 191 7.33 -9.21 28.02
C THR A 191 6.67 -10.55 27.75
N TYR A 192 6.55 -11.42 28.75
CA TYR A 192 5.95 -12.75 28.55
C TYR A 192 4.47 -12.67 28.14
N ILE A 193 3.68 -11.84 28.83
CA ILE A 193 2.25 -11.64 28.53
C ILE A 193 2.09 -10.94 27.17
N ARG A 194 2.94 -9.95 26.90
CA ARG A 194 2.99 -9.26 25.61
C ARG A 194 3.23 -10.23 24.47
N ASP A 195 4.20 -11.12 24.58
CA ASP A 195 4.53 -12.09 23.54
C ASP A 195 3.40 -13.08 23.26
N GLN A 196 2.72 -13.56 24.31
CA GLN A 196 1.53 -14.39 24.17
C GLN A 196 0.38 -13.63 23.50
N GLY A 197 0.10 -12.40 23.94
CA GLY A 197 -0.95 -11.57 23.37
C GLY A 197 -0.70 -11.23 21.91
N LEU A 198 0.56 -10.95 21.52
CA LEU A 198 0.95 -10.75 20.12
C LEU A 198 0.80 -12.03 19.29
N ALA A 199 1.11 -13.21 19.85
CA ALA A 199 0.89 -14.48 19.16
C ALA A 199 -0.61 -14.78 18.93
N SER A 200 -1.45 -14.52 19.94
CA SER A 200 -2.91 -14.63 19.80
C SER A 200 -3.47 -13.63 18.80
N ALA A 201 -2.98 -12.39 18.79
CA ALA A 201 -3.37 -11.40 17.80
C ALA A 201 -2.97 -11.82 16.38
N ARG A 202 -1.76 -12.38 16.19
CA ARG A 202 -1.35 -12.96 14.90
C ARG A 202 -2.30 -14.04 14.42
N HIS A 203 -2.78 -14.92 15.31
CA HIS A 203 -3.77 -15.93 14.93
C HIS A 203 -5.07 -15.32 14.40
N MET A 204 -5.62 -14.31 15.09
CA MET A 204 -6.81 -13.58 14.64
C MET A 204 -6.58 -12.88 13.29
N LEU A 205 -5.41 -12.25 13.12
CA LEU A 205 -5.02 -11.63 11.84
C LEU A 205 -4.91 -12.67 10.72
N SER A 206 -4.36 -13.85 10.98
CA SER A 206 -4.29 -14.92 9.99
C SER A 206 -5.66 -15.42 9.56
N VAL A 207 -6.63 -15.50 10.49
CA VAL A 207 -8.03 -15.84 10.16
C VAL A 207 -8.64 -14.75 9.27
N ALA A 208 -8.52 -13.48 9.66
CA ALA A 208 -9.00 -12.36 8.86
C ALA A 208 -8.36 -12.35 7.46
N LEU A 209 -7.06 -12.57 7.37
CA LEU A 209 -6.32 -12.62 6.11
C LEU A 209 -6.85 -13.72 5.18
N ALA A 210 -7.09 -14.92 5.72
CA ALA A 210 -7.64 -16.03 4.95
C ALA A 210 -9.01 -15.69 4.35
N ASP A 211 -9.86 -15.00 5.12
CA ASP A 211 -11.16 -14.53 4.65
C ASP A 211 -11.01 -13.50 3.52
N TYR A 212 -10.21 -12.43 3.68
CA TYR A 212 -10.01 -11.45 2.59
C TYR A 212 -9.34 -12.04 1.34
N ARG A 213 -8.50 -13.07 1.50
CA ARG A 213 -7.83 -13.78 0.41
C ARG A 213 -8.70 -14.86 -0.23
N ASN A 214 -9.87 -15.17 0.32
CA ASN A 214 -10.70 -16.26 -0.18
C ASN A 214 -11.16 -15.98 -1.63
N PRO A 215 -10.72 -16.77 -2.62
CA PRO A 215 -11.04 -16.51 -4.03
C PRO A 215 -12.53 -16.67 -4.36
N GLN A 216 -13.29 -17.37 -3.51
CA GLN A 216 -14.73 -17.57 -3.69
C GLN A 216 -15.55 -16.36 -3.24
N LEU A 217 -15.06 -15.60 -2.26
CA LEU A 217 -15.70 -14.37 -1.84
C LEU A 217 -15.62 -13.36 -2.98
N LEU A 218 -16.77 -12.82 -3.38
CA LEU A 218 -16.83 -11.73 -4.34
C LEU A 218 -16.10 -12.03 -5.66
N SER A 219 -16.10 -13.28 -6.12
CA SER A 219 -15.43 -13.71 -7.37
C SER A 219 -15.91 -12.97 -8.63
N GLU A 220 -17.11 -12.40 -8.58
CA GLU A 220 -17.75 -11.57 -9.61
C GLU A 220 -17.45 -10.06 -9.46
N THR A 221 -16.51 -9.68 -8.60
CA THR A 221 -16.14 -8.25 -8.46
C THR A 221 -15.31 -7.75 -9.63
N SER A 222 -15.52 -6.46 -9.93
CA SER A 222 -14.71 -5.67 -10.84
C SER A 222 -13.24 -5.68 -10.43
N ALA A 223 -12.36 -5.30 -11.36
CA ALA A 223 -10.93 -5.18 -11.06
C ALA A 223 -10.66 -4.22 -9.89
N LEU A 224 -11.48 -3.16 -9.77
CA LEU A 224 -11.43 -2.24 -8.63
C LEU A 224 -11.81 -2.92 -7.31
N GLY A 225 -12.89 -3.70 -7.27
CA GLY A 225 -13.29 -4.45 -6.08
C GLY A 225 -12.21 -5.44 -5.64
N LYS A 226 -11.58 -6.12 -6.60
CA LYS A 226 -10.43 -7.00 -6.35
C LYS A 226 -9.27 -6.23 -5.72
N LEU A 227 -8.88 -5.09 -6.28
CA LEU A 227 -7.79 -4.26 -5.74
C LEU A 227 -8.06 -3.84 -4.29
N ARG A 228 -9.24 -3.28 -4.00
CA ARG A 228 -9.59 -2.84 -2.64
C ARG A 228 -9.51 -3.96 -1.62
N ARG A 229 -9.95 -5.17 -1.99
CA ARG A 229 -9.87 -6.35 -1.13
C ARG A 229 -8.43 -6.79 -0.90
N MET A 230 -7.59 -6.77 -1.94
CA MET A 230 -6.16 -7.08 -1.78
C MET A 230 -5.46 -6.05 -0.89
N GLU A 231 -5.81 -4.77 -0.98
CA GLU A 231 -5.29 -3.74 -0.08
C GLU A 231 -5.66 -4.01 1.40
N CYS A 232 -6.86 -4.52 1.69
CA CYS A 232 -7.22 -5.01 3.04
C CYS A 232 -6.32 -6.17 3.47
N ALA A 233 -6.06 -7.13 2.58
CA ALA A 233 -5.19 -8.26 2.88
C ALA A 233 -3.74 -7.81 3.13
N TRP A 234 -3.21 -6.89 2.31
CA TRP A 234 -1.87 -6.30 2.50
C TRP A 234 -1.76 -5.54 3.82
N ALA A 235 -2.80 -4.82 4.23
CA ALA A 235 -2.85 -4.13 5.52
C ALA A 235 -2.76 -5.12 6.71
N ILE A 236 -3.45 -6.26 6.61
CA ILE A 236 -3.41 -7.32 7.62
C ILE A 236 -2.03 -7.99 7.66
N GLU A 237 -1.46 -8.33 6.50
CA GLU A 237 -0.11 -8.90 6.40
C GLU A 237 0.95 -7.96 6.98
N GLN A 238 0.88 -6.65 6.68
CA GLN A 238 1.75 -5.66 7.31
C GLN A 238 1.60 -5.64 8.83
N THR A 239 0.36 -5.71 9.33
CA THR A 239 0.11 -5.76 10.78
C THR A 239 0.74 -7.01 11.42
N ILE A 240 0.70 -8.15 10.74
CA ILE A 240 1.39 -9.37 11.17
C ILE A 240 2.91 -9.14 11.22
N ILE A 241 3.51 -8.59 10.16
CA ILE A 241 4.95 -8.27 10.10
C ILE A 241 5.34 -7.32 11.24
N MET A 242 4.50 -6.33 11.54
CA MET A 242 4.71 -5.40 12.66
C MET A 242 4.79 -6.13 14.00
N THR A 243 3.96 -7.16 14.24
CA THR A 243 4.06 -7.93 15.50
C THR A 243 5.41 -8.63 15.63
N TYR A 244 5.99 -9.14 14.54
CA TYR A 244 7.35 -9.71 14.55
C TYR A 244 8.43 -8.64 14.79
N GLN A 245 8.25 -7.44 14.24
CA GLN A 245 9.13 -6.30 14.49
C GLN A 245 9.13 -5.92 15.98
N ILE A 246 7.95 -5.87 16.61
CA ILE A 246 7.80 -5.61 18.06
C ILE A 246 8.54 -6.66 18.89
N GLN A 247 8.54 -7.92 18.44
CA GLN A 247 9.26 -9.04 19.06
C GLN A 247 10.75 -9.11 18.67
N LYS A 248 11.26 -8.11 17.94
CA LYS A 248 12.63 -8.03 17.42
C LYS A 248 13.04 -9.25 16.57
N GLN A 249 12.10 -9.90 15.90
CA GLN A 249 12.32 -11.07 15.06
C GLN A 249 12.66 -10.66 13.62
N SER A 250 13.84 -10.08 13.40
CA SER A 250 14.24 -9.50 12.10
C SER A 250 14.19 -10.50 10.93
N GLY A 251 14.50 -11.78 11.17
CA GLY A 251 14.38 -12.82 10.15
C GLY A 251 12.94 -12.99 9.65
N ALA A 252 11.97 -13.02 10.58
CA ALA A 252 10.56 -13.09 10.24
C ALA A 252 10.04 -11.80 9.57
N VAL A 253 10.57 -10.64 9.98
CA VAL A 253 10.25 -9.35 9.36
C VAL A 253 10.72 -9.32 7.91
N ASN A 254 11.99 -9.66 7.64
CA ASN A 254 12.55 -9.63 6.29
C ASN A 254 11.85 -10.63 5.37
N GLN A 255 11.63 -11.87 5.84
CA GLN A 255 10.89 -12.87 5.08
C GLN A 255 9.44 -12.41 4.81
N GLY A 256 8.77 -11.85 5.81
CA GLY A 256 7.42 -11.32 5.67
C GLY A 256 7.35 -10.17 4.66
N LEU A 257 8.28 -9.23 4.69
CA LEU A 257 8.34 -8.10 3.76
C LEU A 257 8.67 -8.53 2.33
N GLN A 258 9.58 -9.48 2.17
CA GLN A 258 9.89 -10.05 0.85
C GLN A 258 8.66 -10.77 0.28
N SER A 259 7.98 -11.59 1.09
CA SER A 259 6.76 -12.27 0.70
C SER A 259 5.66 -11.28 0.33
N LEU A 260 5.40 -10.28 1.17
CA LEU A 260 4.38 -9.27 0.93
C LEU A 260 4.63 -8.49 -0.37
N GLN A 261 5.88 -8.06 -0.62
CA GLN A 261 6.24 -7.38 -1.86
C GLN A 261 6.02 -8.27 -3.10
N ALA A 262 6.34 -9.56 -3.01
CA ALA A 262 6.05 -10.50 -4.10
C ALA A 262 4.54 -10.70 -4.31
N THR A 263 3.79 -10.83 -3.22
CA THR A 263 2.32 -10.96 -3.24
C THR A 263 1.67 -9.73 -3.86
N ILE A 264 2.05 -8.51 -3.47
CA ILE A 264 1.52 -7.26 -4.04
C ILE A 264 1.76 -7.21 -5.55
N ARG A 265 2.97 -7.56 -6.01
CA ARG A 265 3.29 -7.60 -7.45
C ARG A 265 2.40 -8.59 -8.20
N GLN A 266 2.20 -9.79 -7.65
CA GLN A 266 1.31 -10.78 -8.26
C GLN A 266 -0.14 -10.33 -8.27
N ASP A 267 -0.64 -9.79 -7.16
CA ASP A 267 -2.00 -9.25 -7.06
C ASP A 267 -2.25 -8.12 -8.06
N ILE A 268 -1.26 -7.26 -8.32
CA ILE A 268 -1.35 -6.21 -9.34
C ILE A 268 -1.48 -6.82 -10.74
N ILE A 269 -0.75 -7.88 -11.05
CA ILE A 269 -0.90 -8.60 -12.33
C ILE A 269 -2.30 -9.19 -12.44
N ASP A 270 -2.80 -9.82 -11.38
CA ASP A 270 -4.13 -10.44 -11.35
C ASP A 270 -5.26 -9.41 -11.50
N VAL A 271 -5.14 -8.27 -10.82
CA VAL A 271 -6.06 -7.12 -10.96
C VAL A 271 -5.99 -6.58 -12.38
N SER A 272 -4.79 -6.35 -12.91
CA SER A 272 -4.59 -5.82 -14.27
C SER A 272 -5.20 -6.75 -15.31
N ASN A 273 -5.07 -8.08 -15.16
CA ASN A 273 -5.71 -9.06 -16.02
C ASN A 273 -7.25 -9.06 -15.90
N ALA A 274 -7.78 -8.69 -14.75
CA ALA A 274 -9.23 -8.60 -14.51
C ALA A 274 -9.88 -7.34 -15.08
N VAL A 275 -9.09 -6.35 -15.53
CA VAL A 275 -9.60 -5.11 -16.14
C VAL A 275 -10.22 -5.40 -17.50
N GLN A 276 -11.48 -4.98 -17.69
CA GLN A 276 -12.28 -5.27 -18.88
C GLN A 276 -12.67 -4.02 -19.68
N SER A 277 -12.59 -2.81 -19.12
CA SER A 277 -13.01 -1.59 -19.81
C SER A 277 -12.06 -0.40 -19.63
N GLN A 278 -12.17 0.57 -20.55
CA GLN A 278 -11.39 1.81 -20.49
C GLN A 278 -11.71 2.62 -19.23
N GLU A 279 -12.96 2.60 -18.77
CA GLU A 279 -13.39 3.28 -17.56
C GLU A 279 -12.73 2.66 -16.33
N GLU A 280 -12.66 1.32 -16.23
CA GLU A 280 -11.99 0.66 -15.09
C GLU A 280 -10.50 1.00 -15.03
N ILE A 281 -9.81 0.97 -16.18
CA ILE A 281 -8.38 1.29 -16.22
C ILE A 281 -8.10 2.76 -15.92
N ASP A 282 -9.02 3.67 -16.28
CA ASP A 282 -8.90 5.09 -15.94
C ASP A 282 -8.85 5.32 -14.44
N LEU A 283 -9.46 4.44 -13.64
CA LEU A 283 -9.44 4.50 -12.18
C LEU A 283 -8.20 3.84 -11.62
N LEU A 284 -7.89 2.65 -12.15
CA LEU A 284 -6.88 1.77 -11.58
C LEU A 284 -5.47 2.20 -11.94
N TYR A 285 -5.26 2.79 -13.12
CA TYR A 285 -3.92 3.08 -13.60
C TYR A 285 -3.14 4.03 -12.66
N PRO A 286 -3.69 5.19 -12.25
CA PRO A 286 -2.99 6.07 -11.31
C PRO A 286 -2.71 5.39 -9.97
N GLU A 287 -3.66 4.61 -9.44
CA GLU A 287 -3.54 3.93 -8.15
C GLU A 287 -2.48 2.81 -8.19
N ILE A 288 -2.50 1.96 -9.22
CA ILE A 288 -1.52 0.87 -9.40
C ILE A 288 -0.14 1.42 -9.73
N SER A 289 -0.05 2.43 -10.59
CA SER A 289 1.22 3.10 -10.90
C SER A 289 1.88 3.63 -9.64
N ARG A 290 1.11 4.24 -8.74
CA ARG A 290 1.59 4.69 -7.44
C ARG A 290 2.08 3.51 -6.57
N ILE A 291 1.33 2.42 -6.50
CA ILE A 291 1.73 1.24 -5.73
C ILE A 291 3.09 0.71 -6.21
N CYS A 292 3.25 0.57 -7.52
CA CYS A 292 4.49 0.08 -8.12
C CYS A 292 5.68 1.02 -7.90
N THR A 293 5.46 2.34 -8.03
CA THR A 293 6.55 3.33 -8.05
C THR A 293 6.90 3.92 -6.69
N GLN A 294 5.95 3.95 -5.75
CA GLN A 294 6.13 4.58 -4.44
C GLN A 294 5.95 3.59 -3.31
N ASP A 295 4.83 2.89 -3.27
CA ASP A 295 4.44 2.16 -2.07
C ASP A 295 5.27 0.88 -1.87
N LEU A 296 5.63 0.19 -2.96
CA LEU A 296 6.61 -0.90 -2.91
C LEU A 296 7.99 -0.42 -2.43
N ALA A 297 8.40 0.80 -2.80
CA ALA A 297 9.68 1.37 -2.35
C ALA A 297 9.68 1.66 -0.84
N VAL A 298 8.52 1.98 -0.26
CA VAL A 298 8.35 2.11 1.20
C VAL A 298 8.59 0.76 1.90
N LEU A 299 8.03 -0.33 1.37
CA LEU A 299 8.28 -1.68 1.91
C LEU A 299 9.74 -2.12 1.75
N SER A 300 10.36 -1.84 0.60
CA SER A 300 11.79 -2.11 0.40
C SER A 300 12.65 -1.32 1.38
N SER A 301 12.31 -0.05 1.65
CA SER A 301 13.02 0.76 2.65
C SER A 301 12.88 0.20 4.06
N TRP A 302 11.70 -0.32 4.43
CA TRP A 302 11.51 -1.00 5.72
C TRP A 302 12.39 -2.25 5.82
N GLN A 303 12.44 -3.06 4.75
CA GLN A 303 13.28 -4.25 4.72
C GLN A 303 14.76 -3.91 4.86
N GLU A 304 15.27 -2.96 4.07
CA GLU A 304 16.67 -2.52 4.11
C GLU A 304 17.06 -1.97 5.48
N GLN A 305 16.13 -1.26 6.13
CA GLN A 305 16.32 -0.75 7.48
C GLN A 305 16.43 -1.88 8.51
N SER A 306 15.52 -2.87 8.44
CA SER A 306 15.55 -4.06 9.31
C SER A 306 16.88 -4.84 9.16
N GLU A 307 17.33 -5.05 7.92
CA GLU A 307 18.61 -5.68 7.61
C GLU A 307 19.81 -4.87 8.12
N TRP A 308 19.77 -3.54 7.97
CA TRP A 308 20.79 -2.64 8.49
C TRP A 308 20.90 -2.73 10.01
N ILE A 309 19.78 -2.66 10.74
CA ILE A 309 19.76 -2.79 12.21
C ILE A 309 20.37 -4.12 12.64
N GLN A 310 20.00 -5.22 11.98
CA GLN A 310 20.56 -6.54 12.28
C GLN A 310 22.08 -6.59 12.09
N SER A 311 22.61 -5.76 11.19
CA SER A 311 24.04 -5.70 10.92
C SER A 311 24.86 -4.82 11.86
N LEU A 312 24.21 -4.05 12.72
CA LEU A 312 24.90 -3.11 13.61
C LEU A 312 25.68 -3.87 14.71
N PRO A 313 26.89 -3.38 15.07
CA PRO A 313 27.57 -3.83 16.28
C PRO A 313 26.74 -3.56 17.54
N ALA A 314 26.95 -4.35 18.59
CA ALA A 314 26.25 -4.18 19.87
C ALA A 314 26.43 -2.79 20.50
N SER A 315 27.57 -2.12 20.25
CA SER A 315 27.81 -0.74 20.69
C SER A 315 26.89 0.26 19.98
N ASP A 316 26.71 0.11 18.67
CA ASP A 316 25.90 1.00 17.86
C ASP A 316 24.41 0.75 18.08
N LEU A 317 24.02 -0.49 18.36
CA LEU A 317 22.67 -0.84 18.79
C LEU A 317 22.31 -0.16 20.12
N LYS A 318 23.19 -0.23 21.14
CA LYS A 318 22.97 0.48 22.41
C LYS A 318 22.89 1.99 22.20
N LEU A 319 23.71 2.52 21.29
CA LEU A 319 23.73 3.93 20.97
C LEU A 319 22.43 4.37 20.27
N LEU A 320 21.90 3.55 19.36
CA LEU A 320 20.59 3.73 18.73
C LEU A 320 19.44 3.66 19.75
N GLU A 321 19.46 2.67 20.65
CA GLU A 321 18.45 2.52 21.71
C GLU A 321 18.46 3.69 22.71
N SER A 322 19.64 4.27 22.96
CA SER A 322 19.81 5.43 23.87
C SER A 322 19.65 6.80 23.21
N SER A 323 19.52 6.87 21.88
CA SER A 323 19.40 8.15 21.16
C SER A 323 17.98 8.69 21.25
N GLU A 324 17.84 9.94 21.72
CA GLU A 324 16.57 10.67 21.64
C GLU A 324 16.39 11.20 20.21
N LEU A 325 15.65 10.46 19.40
CA LEU A 325 15.35 10.86 18.04
C LEU A 325 14.29 11.95 18.05
N ASN A 326 14.58 13.09 17.41
CA ASN A 326 13.61 14.16 17.27
C ASN A 326 12.50 13.72 16.30
N PRO A 327 11.21 13.78 16.68
CA PRO A 327 10.14 13.51 15.74
C PRO A 327 10.05 14.67 14.73
N VAL A 328 9.72 14.35 13.48
CA VAL A 328 9.37 15.39 12.52
C VAL A 328 8.06 16.07 12.96
N PRO A 329 7.96 17.41 12.97
CA PRO A 329 6.79 18.13 13.47
C PRO A 329 5.48 17.74 12.77
N GLN A 330 4.39 17.67 13.53
CA GLN A 330 3.02 17.35 13.05
C GLN A 330 2.51 18.31 11.95
N GLU A 331 3.01 19.55 11.93
CA GLU A 331 2.69 20.56 10.90
C GLU A 331 3.26 20.19 9.52
N MET A 332 4.33 19.38 9.44
CA MET A 332 4.79 18.82 8.17
C MET A 332 3.87 17.70 7.68
N THR A 333 3.16 17.03 8.59
CA THR A 333 2.16 16.00 8.27
C THR A 333 0.92 16.58 7.57
N SER A 334 0.59 17.85 7.82
CA SER A 334 -0.51 18.55 7.14
C SER A 334 -0.10 19.11 5.77
N ALA A 335 1.15 19.59 5.62
CA ALA A 335 1.69 20.02 4.33
C ALA A 335 1.76 18.89 3.29
N LEU A 336 1.89 17.64 3.75
CA LEU A 336 1.85 16.42 2.93
C LEU A 336 0.46 16.09 2.34
N ARG A 337 -0.63 16.72 2.81
CA ARG A 337 -1.99 16.52 2.26
C ARG A 337 -2.23 17.23 0.92
N ASN A 338 -1.39 18.21 0.58
CA ASN A 338 -1.59 19.11 -0.57
C ASN A 338 -0.71 18.77 -1.78
N PHE A 339 -0.01 17.64 -1.78
CA PHE A 339 0.60 17.15 -3.00
C PHE A 339 -0.52 16.68 -3.93
N GLU A 340 -0.75 17.42 -5.02
CA GLU A 340 -1.47 16.90 -6.19
C GLU A 340 -0.96 15.49 -6.47
N VAL A 341 -1.86 14.54 -6.72
CA VAL A 341 -1.51 13.16 -7.08
C VAL A 341 -0.85 13.21 -8.46
N PRO A 342 0.49 13.23 -8.58
CA PRO A 342 1.14 13.38 -9.88
C PRO A 342 0.74 12.25 -10.83
N GLU A 343 0.38 11.08 -10.31
CA GLU A 343 0.01 9.90 -11.09
C GLU A 343 -1.23 10.12 -11.94
N GLN A 344 -2.21 10.91 -11.46
CA GLN A 344 -3.40 11.24 -12.24
C GLN A 344 -3.04 12.10 -13.46
N LYS A 345 -2.22 13.13 -13.28
CA LYS A 345 -1.75 13.99 -14.38
C LYS A 345 -0.88 13.21 -15.37
N ILE A 346 0.03 12.39 -14.85
CA ILE A 346 0.87 11.51 -15.68
C ILE A 346 -0.01 10.58 -16.53
N TYR A 347 -1.05 10.00 -15.93
CA TYR A 347 -1.98 9.14 -16.65
C TYR A 347 -2.76 9.90 -17.73
N GLU A 348 -3.27 11.10 -17.43
CA GLU A 348 -4.01 11.92 -18.40
C GLU A 348 -3.16 12.31 -19.61
N GLU A 349 -1.86 12.56 -19.44
CA GLU A 349 -0.92 12.81 -20.53
C GLU A 349 -0.54 11.57 -21.34
N LEU A 350 -0.69 10.38 -20.74
CA LEU A 350 -0.28 9.11 -21.31
C LEU A 350 -1.42 8.40 -22.04
N LYS A 351 -2.63 8.48 -21.49
CA LYS A 351 -3.85 7.87 -22.02
C LYS A 351 -4.05 8.12 -23.54
N PRO A 352 -3.93 9.35 -24.09
CA PRO A 352 -4.15 9.55 -25.53
C PRO A 352 -3.04 8.95 -26.41
N LYS A 353 -1.93 8.48 -25.84
CA LYS A 353 -0.77 7.92 -26.56
C LYS A 353 -0.74 6.39 -26.57
N SER A 354 -1.69 5.74 -25.89
CA SER A 354 -1.73 4.29 -25.74
C SER A 354 -3.15 3.78 -25.93
N HIS A 355 -3.31 2.61 -26.54
CA HIS A 355 -4.59 1.90 -26.56
C HIS A 355 -4.82 1.14 -25.25
N PHE A 356 -6.08 0.78 -25.01
CA PHE A 356 -6.54 0.10 -23.80
C PHE A 356 -5.67 -1.11 -23.40
N GLU A 357 -5.38 -2.00 -24.36
CA GLU A 357 -4.59 -3.21 -24.11
C GLU A 357 -3.17 -2.90 -23.65
N SER A 358 -2.53 -1.90 -24.28
CA SER A 358 -1.20 -1.45 -23.86
C SER A 358 -1.23 -0.82 -22.47
N LEU A 359 -2.24 0.02 -22.15
CA LEU A 359 -2.38 0.57 -20.80
C LEU A 359 -2.45 -0.55 -19.75
N ARG A 360 -3.18 -1.62 -20.05
CA ARG A 360 -3.33 -2.78 -19.17
C ARG A 360 -2.02 -3.53 -19.01
N ASP A 361 -1.27 -3.72 -20.08
CA ASP A 361 0.02 -4.40 -20.04
C ASP A 361 1.11 -3.55 -19.36
N GLN A 362 1.10 -2.22 -19.52
CA GLN A 362 2.00 -1.31 -18.81
C GLN A 362 1.95 -1.55 -17.29
N LEU A 363 0.76 -1.69 -16.70
CA LEU A 363 0.61 -1.98 -15.27
C LEU A 363 1.25 -3.31 -14.87
N LYS A 364 1.17 -4.33 -15.73
CA LYS A 364 1.80 -5.64 -15.50
C LYS A 364 3.33 -5.54 -15.60
N LEU A 365 3.84 -4.78 -16.56
CA LEU A 365 5.28 -4.57 -16.74
C LEU A 365 5.89 -3.84 -15.54
N MET A 366 5.18 -2.83 -15.01
CA MET A 366 5.58 -2.12 -13.78
C MET A 366 5.66 -3.06 -12.56
N ALA A 367 4.82 -4.11 -12.52
CA ALA A 367 4.77 -5.07 -11.42
C ALA A 367 5.74 -6.25 -11.58
N SER A 368 6.09 -6.67 -12.80
CA SER A 368 6.98 -7.82 -13.05
C SER A 368 8.14 -7.48 -14.01
N PRO A 369 9.37 -7.40 -13.48
CA PRO A 369 10.58 -7.31 -14.29
C PRO A 369 10.77 -8.48 -15.25
N GLU A 370 10.31 -9.68 -14.88
CA GLU A 370 10.39 -10.88 -15.71
C GLU A 370 9.47 -10.77 -16.93
N LEU A 371 8.22 -10.33 -16.72
CA LEU A 371 7.27 -10.09 -17.81
C LEU A 371 7.76 -8.97 -18.72
N ARG A 372 8.31 -7.91 -18.13
CA ARG A 372 8.95 -6.83 -18.89
C ARG A 372 10.08 -7.35 -19.78
N SER A 373 10.98 -8.18 -19.23
CA SER A 373 12.08 -8.77 -20.00
C SER A 373 11.57 -9.63 -21.16
N LYS A 374 10.46 -10.35 -20.97
CA LYS A 374 9.80 -11.11 -22.04
C LYS A 374 9.28 -10.20 -23.15
N TYR A 375 8.62 -9.09 -22.80
CA TYR A 375 8.12 -8.13 -23.79
C TYR A 375 9.26 -7.46 -24.56
N GLU A 376 10.35 -7.08 -23.87
CA GLU A 376 11.55 -6.54 -24.49
C GLU A 376 12.12 -7.50 -25.55
N TYR A 377 12.21 -8.79 -25.22
CA TYR A 377 12.69 -9.82 -26.14
C TYR A 377 11.78 -9.94 -27.39
N GLU A 378 10.47 -10.07 -27.18
CA GLU A 378 9.51 -10.22 -28.28
C GLU A 378 9.46 -8.98 -29.18
N VAL A 379 9.53 -7.78 -28.61
CA VAL A 379 9.61 -6.52 -29.36
C VAL A 379 10.86 -6.49 -30.24
N VAL A 380 12.02 -6.86 -29.70
CA VAL A 380 13.28 -6.88 -30.47
C VAL A 380 13.18 -7.89 -31.60
N GLU A 381 12.75 -9.12 -31.31
CA GLU A 381 12.65 -10.20 -32.30
C GLU A 381 11.77 -9.78 -33.48
N LYS A 382 10.55 -9.31 -33.20
CA LYS A 382 9.60 -8.90 -34.23
C LYS A 382 10.04 -7.62 -34.97
N ALA A 383 10.60 -6.65 -34.27
CA ALA A 383 11.12 -5.43 -34.90
C ALA A 383 12.23 -5.74 -35.91
N GLN A 384 13.15 -6.64 -35.57
CA GLN A 384 14.21 -7.05 -36.48
C GLN A 384 13.65 -7.83 -37.68
N ALA A 385 12.69 -8.74 -37.46
CA ALA A 385 12.02 -9.48 -38.53
C ALA A 385 11.29 -8.54 -39.52
N SER A 386 10.67 -7.46 -39.02
CA SER A 386 9.99 -6.44 -39.83
C SER A 386 10.93 -5.36 -40.40
N GLY A 387 12.26 -5.51 -40.24
CA GLY A 387 13.26 -4.64 -40.84
C GLY A 387 13.59 -3.36 -40.05
N HIS A 388 13.06 -3.18 -38.85
CA HIS A 388 13.34 -2.02 -37.97
C HIS A 388 14.67 -2.18 -37.21
N LYS A 389 15.78 -2.08 -37.94
CA LYS A 389 17.15 -2.28 -37.42
C LYS A 389 17.57 -1.34 -36.28
N ALA A 390 16.83 -0.26 -36.03
CA ALA A 390 17.08 0.69 -34.95
C ALA A 390 16.62 0.18 -33.57
N LEU A 391 15.61 -0.71 -33.52
CA LEU A 391 15.08 -1.29 -32.28
C LEU A 391 15.91 -2.51 -31.86
N LYS A 392 17.13 -2.25 -31.39
CA LYS A 392 18.04 -3.27 -30.87
C LYS A 392 17.85 -3.43 -29.36
N ALA A 393 18.31 -4.56 -28.81
CA ALA A 393 18.15 -4.93 -27.40
C ALA A 393 18.52 -3.80 -26.42
N ASP A 394 19.67 -3.15 -26.59
CA ASP A 394 20.10 -2.07 -25.69
C ASP A 394 19.17 -0.86 -25.70
N VAL A 395 18.57 -0.54 -26.86
CA VAL A 395 17.63 0.58 -27.01
C VAL A 395 16.29 0.24 -26.36
N VAL A 396 15.78 -0.97 -26.62
CA VAL A 396 14.50 -1.43 -26.06
C VAL A 396 14.58 -1.54 -24.55
N LYS A 397 15.70 -2.06 -24.01
CA LYS A 397 15.93 -2.18 -22.56
C LYS A 397 15.93 -0.83 -21.82
N GLN A 398 16.38 0.25 -22.48
CA GLN A 398 16.38 1.60 -21.91
C GLN A 398 15.03 2.32 -22.04
N SER A 399 14.07 1.73 -22.77
CA SER A 399 12.77 2.35 -23.03
C SER A 399 11.84 2.23 -21.82
N SER A 400 10.88 3.13 -21.70
CA SER A 400 9.88 3.07 -20.62
C SER A 400 8.94 1.87 -20.78
N ASP A 401 8.26 1.46 -19.70
CA ASP A 401 7.19 0.43 -19.77
C ASP A 401 6.14 0.78 -20.83
N VAL A 402 5.81 2.07 -20.93
CA VAL A 402 4.91 2.67 -21.91
C VAL A 402 5.34 2.35 -23.35
N ALA A 403 6.62 2.61 -23.66
CA ALA A 403 7.15 2.39 -24.98
C ALA A 403 7.18 0.90 -25.32
N ILE A 404 7.57 0.04 -24.37
CA ILE A 404 7.64 -1.40 -24.58
C ILE A 404 6.26 -2.00 -24.81
N ALA A 405 5.26 -1.65 -24.00
CA ALA A 405 3.90 -2.15 -24.17
C ALA A 405 3.28 -1.67 -25.50
N ASN A 406 3.44 -0.39 -25.85
CA ASN A 406 2.96 0.13 -27.13
C ASN A 406 3.63 -0.57 -28.33
N LEU A 407 4.96 -0.75 -28.28
CA LEU A 407 5.69 -1.46 -29.32
C LEU A 407 5.29 -2.94 -29.41
N TYR A 408 5.07 -3.59 -28.27
CA TYR A 408 4.64 -4.98 -28.23
C TYR A 408 3.34 -5.16 -29.02
N HIS A 409 2.31 -4.37 -28.71
CA HIS A 409 1.05 -4.45 -29.44
C HIS A 409 1.16 -4.01 -30.90
N TYR A 410 1.95 -2.98 -31.21
CA TYR A 410 2.21 -2.57 -32.58
C TYR A 410 2.72 -3.73 -33.45
N PHE A 411 3.61 -4.56 -32.90
CA PHE A 411 4.15 -5.74 -33.60
C PHE A 411 3.29 -7.02 -33.47
N GLN A 412 2.22 -7.01 -32.66
CA GLN A 412 1.25 -8.12 -32.62
C GLN A 412 0.10 -7.90 -33.60
N GLU A 413 -0.22 -6.65 -33.91
CA GLU A 413 -1.27 -6.27 -34.88
C GLU A 413 -0.77 -6.13 -36.32
N ALA A 414 0.57 -6.12 -36.53
CA ALA A 414 1.23 -6.14 -37.84
C ALA A 414 1.55 -7.58 -38.29
#